data_AF-A0A0S8HT79-F1
#
_entry.id   AF-A0A0S8HT79-F1
#
_cell.length_a   1.000
_cell.length_b   1.000
_cell.length_c   1.000
_cell.angle_alpha   90.00
_cell.angle_beta   90.00
_cell.angle_gamma   90.00
#
_symmetry.space_group_name_H-M   'P 1'
#
loop_
_entity.id
_entity.type
_entity.pdbx_description
1 polymer ?
#
loop_
_entity_poly.entity_id
_entity_poly.type
_entity_poly.pdbx_seq_one_letter_code
_entity_poly.pdbx_strand_id
1 'polypeptide(L)' 'RAIGETMAMIMILGNAAQLPHSVLQSARTLTTNIGIEMGYATGDHRQALFATGVVLFFIIMGLNSLALVVSRKGRA' A
#
# COMPACT_ATOMS: atom_id res chain seq x y z
N ARG A 1 13.09 -7.87 -8.22
CA ARG A 1 13.10 -7.83 -6.74
C ARG A 1 11.86 -7.13 -6.18
N ALA A 2 11.56 -5.89 -6.57
CA ALA A 2 10.40 -5.12 -6.06
C ALA A 2 9.01 -5.71 -6.37
N ILE A 3 8.79 -6.35 -7.54
CA ILE A 3 7.48 -6.95 -7.87
C ILE A 3 7.14 -8.13 -6.94
N GLY A 4 8.13 -8.97 -6.61
CA GLY A 4 7.95 -10.11 -5.72
C GLY A 4 7.71 -9.71 -4.26
N GLU A 5 8.43 -8.70 -3.75
CA GLU A 5 8.23 -8.14 -2.40
C GLU A 5 6.81 -7.55 -2.25
N THR A 6 6.29 -6.90 -3.30
CA THR A 6 4.95 -6.31 -3.28
C THR A 6 3.85 -7.37 -3.44
N MET A 7 4.06 -8.38 -4.29
CA MET A 7 3.15 -9.51 -4.43
C MET A 7 3.13 -10.41 -3.19
N ALA A 8 4.24 -10.50 -2.44
CA ALA A 8 4.28 -11.25 -1.20
C ALA A 8 3.28 -10.72 -0.16
N MET A 9 3.08 -9.40 -0.10
CA MET A 9 2.08 -8.78 0.79
C MET A 9 0.65 -9.26 0.48
N ILE A 10 0.33 -9.48 -0.80
CA ILE A 10 -0.98 -10.00 -1.22
C ILE A 10 -1.19 -11.44 -0.71
N MET A 11 -0.16 -12.27 -0.79
CA MET A 11 -0.25 -13.69 -0.43
C MET A 11 -0.17 -13.95 1.08
N ILE A 12 0.51 -13.10 1.86
CA ILE A 12 0.84 -13.39 3.27
C ILE A 12 -0.15 -12.76 4.26
N LEU A 13 -0.75 -11.61 3.96
CA LEU A 13 -1.52 -10.84 4.95
C LEU A 13 -2.98 -11.31 5.15
N GLY A 14 -3.41 -12.35 4.42
CA GLY A 14 -4.76 -12.94 4.55
C GLY A 14 -5.89 -12.13 3.89
N ASN A 15 -5.61 -10.92 3.40
CA ASN A 15 -6.52 -10.11 2.58
C ASN A 15 -7.86 -9.75 3.27
N ALA A 16 -7.90 -9.60 4.59
CA ALA A 16 -9.10 -9.18 5.32
C ALA A 16 -9.26 -7.65 5.29
N ALA A 17 -10.40 -7.13 4.81
CA ALA A 17 -10.71 -5.69 4.80
C ALA A 17 -11.06 -5.16 6.20
N GLN A 18 -10.14 -5.34 7.15
CA GLN A 18 -10.28 -4.93 8.53
C GLN A 18 -9.01 -4.20 8.97
N LEU A 19 -9.18 -3.20 9.83
CA LEU A 19 -8.07 -2.55 10.53
C LEU A 19 -7.59 -3.51 11.63
N PRO A 20 -6.36 -4.05 11.56
CA PRO A 20 -5.86 -4.96 12.57
C PRO A 20 -5.66 -4.20 13.88
N HIS A 21 -6.24 -4.70 14.97
CA HIS A 21 -6.04 -4.20 16.32
C HIS A 21 -4.90 -4.92 17.05
N SER A 22 -4.35 -5.98 16.46
CA SER A 22 -3.23 -6.77 16.98
C SER A 22 -2.30 -7.21 15.86
N VAL A 23 -1.02 -7.43 16.17
CA VAL A 23 0.05 -7.78 15.22
C VAL A 23 -0.15 -9.13 14.51
N LEU A 24 -0.99 -10.02 15.06
CA LEU A 24 -1.30 -11.33 14.48
C LEU A 24 -2.61 -11.35 13.69
N GLN A 25 -3.33 -10.22 13.61
CA GLN A 25 -4.60 -10.17 12.87
C GLN A 25 -4.37 -9.94 11.38
N SER A 26 -5.18 -10.62 10.56
CA SER A 26 -5.18 -10.42 9.11
C SER A 26 -5.56 -8.99 8.77
N ALA A 27 -4.92 -8.47 7.72
CA ALA A 27 -5.13 -7.11 7.27
C ALA A 27 -5.09 -7.05 5.75
N ARG A 28 -5.72 -6.03 5.18
CA ARG A 28 -5.64 -5.73 3.75
C ARG A 28 -4.95 -4.39 3.60
N THR A 29 -3.76 -4.41 3.00
CA THR A 29 -3.06 -3.15 2.69
C THR A 29 -3.74 -2.44 1.54
N LEU A 30 -3.55 -1.12 1.46
CA LEU A 30 -4.06 -0.32 0.35
C LEU A 30 -3.52 -0.83 -1.00
N THR A 31 -2.24 -1.23 -1.05
CA THR A 31 -1.62 -1.82 -2.25
C THR A 31 -2.29 -3.13 -2.66
N THR A 32 -2.58 -4.02 -1.70
CA THR A 32 -3.31 -5.27 -1.93
C THR A 32 -4.73 -5.01 -2.42
N ASN A 33 -5.42 -4.03 -1.82
CA ASN A 33 -6.77 -3.64 -2.22
C ASN A 33 -6.82 -3.19 -3.68
N ILE A 34 -5.89 -2.32 -4.08
CA ILE A 34 -5.75 -1.86 -5.47
C ILE A 34 -5.41 -3.02 -6.40
N GLY A 35 -4.44 -3.86 -6.04
CA GLY A 35 -3.96 -4.96 -6.90
C GLY A 35 -5.02 -6.02 -7.20
N ILE A 36 -5.89 -6.34 -6.24
CA ILE A 36 -6.92 -7.38 -6.41
C ILE A 36 -8.18 -6.80 -7.04
N GLU A 37 -8.64 -5.63 -6.59
CA GLU A 37 -9.96 -5.12 -6.97
C GLU A 37 -9.95 -4.30 -8.26
N MET A 38 -8.81 -3.69 -8.65
CA MET A 38 -8.73 -2.85 -9.85
C MET A 38 -9.10 -3.61 -11.14
N GLY A 39 -8.82 -4.91 -11.22
CA GLY A 39 -9.17 -5.73 -12.38
C GLY A 39 -10.67 -6.00 -12.52
N TYR A 40 -11.43 -5.93 -11.43
CA TYR A 40 -12.86 -6.22 -11.40
C TYR A 40 -13.73 -4.97 -11.19
N ALA A 41 -13.12 -3.83 -10.85
CA ALA A 41 -13.83 -2.60 -10.54
C ALA A 41 -14.37 -1.89 -11.79
N THR A 42 -15.65 -1.52 -11.75
CA THR A 42 -16.33 -0.74 -12.80
C THR A 42 -16.99 0.50 -12.21
N GLY A 43 -17.16 1.55 -13.03
CA GLY A 43 -17.82 2.80 -12.63
C GLY A 43 -17.18 3.46 -11.42
N ASP A 44 -18.00 3.74 -10.40
CA ASP A 44 -17.62 4.47 -9.18
C ASP A 44 -16.57 3.74 -8.35
N HIS A 45 -16.60 2.40 -8.31
CA HIS A 45 -15.63 1.61 -7.55
C HIS A 45 -14.21 1.81 -8.09
N ARG A 46 -14.07 1.88 -9.42
CA ARG A 46 -12.77 2.13 -10.07
C ARG A 46 -12.24 3.53 -9.76
N GLN A 47 -13.12 4.53 -9.68
CA GLN A 47 -12.74 5.90 -9.31
C GLN A 47 -12.29 5.96 -7.85
N ALA A 48 -12.97 5.27 -6.94
CA ALA A 48 -12.56 5.17 -5.54
C ALA A 48 -11.20 4.46 -5.38
N LEU A 49 -10.98 3.35 -6.10
CA LEU A 49 -9.69 2.66 -6.15
C LEU A 49 -8.57 3.54 -6.72
N PHE A 50 -8.87 4.35 -7.73
CA PHE A 50 -7.91 5.30 -8.28
C PHE A 50 -7.56 6.42 -7.28
N ALA A 51 -8.57 7.01 -6.64
CA ALA A 51 -8.38 8.05 -5.63
C ALA A 51 -7.55 7.55 -4.43
N THR A 52 -7.83 6.34 -3.95
CA THR A 52 -7.03 5.70 -2.88
C THR A 52 -5.59 5.42 -3.33
N GLY A 53 -5.36 5.09 -4.60
CA GLY A 53 -4.03 4.98 -5.19
C GLY A 53 -3.27 6.32 -5.21
N VAL A 54 -3.94 7.43 -5.52
CA VAL A 54 -3.33 8.78 -5.47
C VAL A 54 -2.95 9.15 -4.04
N VAL A 55 -3.81 8.89 -3.06
CA VAL A 55 -3.49 9.13 -1.64
C VAL A 55 -2.27 8.30 -1.21
N LEU A 56 -2.25 7.02 -1.57
CA LEU A 56 -1.12 6.13 -1.28
C LEU A 56 0.18 6.61 -1.91
N PHE A 57 0.13 7.14 -3.14
CA PHE A 57 1.28 7.72 -3.82
C PHE A 57 1.89 8.89 -3.02
N PHE A 58 1.07 9.81 -2.51
CA PHE A 58 1.56 10.90 -1.68
C PHE A 58 2.14 10.42 -0.35
N ILE A 59 1.55 9.40 0.28
CA ILE A 59 2.11 8.79 1.50
C ILE A 59 3.51 8.22 1.22
N ILE A 60 3.66 7.43 0.14
CA ILE A 60 4.95 6.84 -0.22
C ILE A 60 5.96 7.92 -0.59
N MET A 61 5.55 8.94 -1.36
CA MET A 61 6.42 10.05 -1.74
C MET A 61 6.89 10.83 -0.51
N GLY A 62 5.99 11.09 0.44
CA GLY A 62 6.31 11.74 1.71
C GLY A 62 7.28 10.91 2.56
N LEU A 63 7.00 9.61 2.71
CA LEU A 63 7.86 8.68 3.44
C LEU A 63 9.26 8.59 2.79
N ASN A 64 9.31 8.47 1.47
CA ASN A 64 10.56 8.39 0.72
C ASN A 64 11.36 9.69 0.79
N SER A 65 10.67 10.84 0.69
CA SER A 65 11.30 12.17 0.85
C SER A 65 11.87 12.35 2.25
N LEU A 66 11.11 11.98 3.28
CA LEU A 66 11.58 12.04 4.67
C LEU A 66 12.77 11.11 4.89
N ALA A 67 12.69 9.87 4.40
CA ALA A 67 13.79 8.91 4.48
C ALA A 67 15.06 9.44 3.79
N LEU A 68 14.91 10.11 2.64
CA LEU A 68 16.03 10.73 1.94
C LEU A 68 16.64 11.89 2.73
N VAL A 69 15.83 12.76 3.32
CA VAL A 69 16.30 13.88 4.15
C VAL A 69 17.03 13.38 5.40
N VAL A 70 16.47 12.38 6.09
CA VAL A 70 17.10 11.77 7.26
C VAL A 70 18.40 11.05 6.89
N SER A 71 18.42 10.30 5.79
CA SER A 71 19.61 9.58 5.33
C SER A 71 20.75 10.51 4.88
N ARG A 72 20.41 11.70 4.34
CA ARG A 72 21.40 12.75 4.04
C ARG A 72 22.04 13.31 5.31
N LYS A 73 21.28 13.44 6.41
CA LYS A 73 21.79 13.94 7.70
C LYS A 73 22.68 12.92 8.44
N GLY A 74 22.52 11.63 8.18
CA GLY A 74 23.38 10.57 8.75
C GLY A 74 24.68 10.30 7.97
N ARG A 75 24.94 11.04 6.88
CA ARG A 75 26.15 10.89 6.03
C ARG A 75 27.07 12.13 6.05
N ALA A 76 26.78 13.10 6.91
CA ALA A 76 27.63 14.26 7.21
C ALA A 76 28.15 14.12 8.65
#